data_AF-A0A950PDZ7-F1
#
_entry.id   AF-A0A950PDZ7-F1
#
_cell.length_a   1.000
_cell.length_b   1.000
_cell.length_c   1.000
_cell.angle_alpha   90.00
_cell.angle_beta   90.00
_cell.angle_gamma   90.00
#
_symmetry.space_group_name_H-M   'P 1'
#
loop_
_entity.id
_entity.type
_entity.pdbx_description
1 polymer ?
#
loop_
_entity_poly.entity_id
_entity_poly.type
_entity_poly.pdbx_seq_one_letter_code
_entity_poly.pdbx_strand_id
1 'polypeptide(L)'
;MSRLGELRHVADLVGIQTRYVDALGVWHEPGEETLAALITAFGLPPDPEQAAGQVAEQNDRARSGLSPVHIIAQEASDPVLSVRLPENESSAEWHCLFEDGTETSGRSDGATVHLPAPLPLGYHRCLLNRGGDLTQSELIVAPASCHLPDALRPGARSWGLAAQLYGLRSGRDWGMGDFGDLGWLAAAAGRLRAATIGINPLHALFAAEPRHFSPYSPSSRAWLNWLYIDITAVPGFAEDSATQALATAAPIAAACAGEFVDYPAVAALKRPVLEALFRRFQVRES
;
A
#
# COMPACT_ATOMS: atom_id res chain seq x y z
N MET A 1 32.90 -0.80 24.86
CA MET A 1 33.45 -0.79 23.49
C MET A 1 33.60 0.68 23.07
N SER A 2 33.90 1.05 21.82
CA SER A 2 33.66 2.45 21.43
C SER A 2 32.15 2.68 21.31
N ARG A 3 31.67 3.89 21.61
CA ARG A 3 30.25 4.22 21.49
C ARG A 3 29.72 3.95 20.08
N LEU A 4 30.49 4.32 19.04
CA LEU A 4 30.20 3.96 17.66
C LEU A 4 30.04 2.44 17.45
N GLY A 5 30.88 1.62 18.10
CA GLY A 5 30.78 0.16 18.03
C GLY A 5 29.50 -0.39 18.69
N GLU A 6 29.07 0.22 19.80
CA GLU A 6 27.84 -0.15 20.50
C GLU A 6 26.60 0.26 19.69
N LEU A 7 26.62 1.44 19.08
CA LEU A 7 25.56 1.88 18.16
C LEU A 7 25.46 0.98 16.92
N ARG A 8 26.59 0.52 16.38
CA ARG A 8 26.61 -0.47 15.28
C ARG A 8 26.01 -1.80 15.71
N HIS A 9 26.32 -2.27 16.92
CA HIS A 9 25.73 -3.48 17.46
C HIS A 9 24.19 -3.36 17.57
N VAL A 10 23.68 -2.25 18.10
CA VAL A 10 22.22 -2.00 18.16
C VAL A 10 21.62 -1.90 16.76
N ALA A 11 22.28 -1.21 15.83
CA ALA A 11 21.83 -1.10 14.44
C ALA A 11 21.66 -2.48 13.78
N ASP A 12 22.62 -3.40 13.99
CA ASP A 12 22.54 -4.76 13.49
C ASP A 12 21.35 -5.54 14.09
N LEU A 13 21.06 -5.34 15.39
CA LEU A 13 19.92 -6.00 16.05
C LEU A 13 18.56 -5.57 15.48
N VAL A 14 18.43 -4.35 14.95
CA VAL A 14 17.17 -3.81 14.42
C VAL A 14 17.14 -3.68 12.90
N GLY A 15 18.17 -4.17 12.20
CA GLY A 15 18.23 -4.19 10.74
C GLY A 15 18.60 -2.86 10.07
N ILE A 16 19.24 -1.94 10.79
CA ILE A 16 19.83 -0.72 10.20
C ILE A 16 21.18 -1.09 9.58
N GLN A 17 21.30 -0.93 8.25
CA GLN A 17 22.58 -1.16 7.58
C GLN A 17 23.61 -0.11 7.98
N THR A 18 24.76 -0.59 8.44
CA THR A 18 25.88 0.26 8.92
C THR A 18 26.91 0.58 7.83
N ARG A 19 26.62 0.23 6.58
CA ARG A 19 27.43 0.54 5.41
C ARG A 19 26.60 0.44 4.14
N TYR A 20 26.90 1.28 3.15
CA TYR A 20 26.31 1.18 1.82
C TYR A 20 27.26 1.66 0.74
N VAL A 21 26.95 1.29 -0.50
CA VAL A 21 27.62 1.79 -1.70
C VAL A 21 26.68 2.79 -2.37
N ASP A 22 27.15 4.01 -2.63
CA ASP A 22 26.34 5.02 -3.30
C ASP A 22 26.25 4.79 -4.82
N ALA A 23 25.48 5.64 -5.51
CA ALA A 23 25.29 5.55 -6.95
C ALA A 23 26.58 5.74 -7.79
N LEU A 24 27.66 6.24 -7.18
CA LEU A 24 28.97 6.43 -7.80
C LEU A 24 29.94 5.30 -7.46
N GLY A 25 29.50 4.29 -6.70
CA GLY A 25 30.33 3.16 -6.29
C GLY A 25 31.21 3.44 -5.06
N VAL A 26 30.97 4.55 -4.34
CA VAL A 26 31.75 4.91 -3.15
C VAL A 26 31.14 4.26 -1.91
N TRP A 27 32.02 3.71 -1.07
CA TRP A 27 31.65 3.14 0.22
C TRP A 27 31.44 4.23 1.27
N HIS A 28 30.33 4.12 2.00
CA HIS A 28 29.99 5.02 3.10
C HIS A 28 29.68 4.24 4.37
N GLU A 29 30.12 4.79 5.50
CA GLU A 29 29.75 4.34 6.85
C GLU A 29 29.17 5.53 7.63
N PRO A 30 27.97 5.39 8.24
CA PRO A 30 27.39 6.45 9.03
C PRO A 30 28.17 6.68 10.34
N GLY A 31 28.26 7.95 10.75
CA GLY A 31 28.83 8.34 12.03
C GLY A 31 27.86 8.13 13.20
N GLU A 32 28.32 8.41 14.42
CA GLU A 32 27.53 8.23 15.65
C GLU A 32 26.20 8.99 15.63
N GLU A 33 26.19 10.23 15.14
CA GLU A 33 24.99 11.09 15.09
C GLU A 33 23.88 10.45 14.25
N THR A 34 24.22 9.98 13.05
CA THR A 34 23.26 9.34 12.14
C THR A 34 22.72 8.04 12.73
N LEU A 35 23.57 7.19 13.30
CA LEU A 35 23.14 5.94 13.90
C LEU A 35 22.22 6.17 15.09
N ALA A 36 22.57 7.09 16.00
CA ALA A 36 21.73 7.45 17.13
C ALA A 36 20.36 7.98 16.69
N ALA A 37 20.33 8.87 15.68
CA ALA A 37 19.07 9.42 15.16
C ALA A 37 18.17 8.35 14.54
N LEU A 38 18.74 7.41 13.78
CA LEU A 38 17.99 6.29 13.19
C LEU A 38 17.46 5.33 14.26
N ILE A 39 18.28 4.99 15.26
CA ILE A 39 17.87 4.15 16.40
C ILE A 39 16.71 4.81 17.15
N THR A 40 16.77 6.12 17.40
CA THR A 40 15.67 6.87 18.01
C THR A 40 14.43 6.91 17.12
N ALA A 41 14.59 7.03 15.79
CA ALA A 41 13.45 6.95 14.86
C ALA A 41 12.76 5.58 14.86
N PHE A 42 13.48 4.50 15.21
CA PHE A 42 12.92 3.17 15.44
C PHE A 42 12.24 3.03 16.82
N GLY A 43 12.19 4.09 17.62
CA GLY A 43 11.54 4.11 18.93
C GLY A 43 12.41 3.59 20.08
N LEU A 44 13.73 3.48 19.88
CA LEU A 44 14.68 3.05 20.91
C LEU A 44 15.39 4.26 21.57
N PRO A 45 15.90 4.12 22.80
CA PRO A 45 16.66 5.17 23.46
C PRO A 45 17.97 5.47 22.71
N PRO A 46 18.49 6.71 22.79
CA PRO A 46 19.73 7.11 22.12
C PRO A 46 20.99 6.55 22.80
N ASP A 47 20.85 6.04 24.02
CA ASP A 47 21.90 5.32 24.73
C ASP A 47 21.96 3.87 24.24
N PRO A 48 23.10 3.40 23.70
CA PRO A 48 23.16 2.10 23.04
C PRO A 48 23.03 0.92 24.02
N GLU A 49 23.44 1.06 25.28
CA GLU A 49 23.28 0.01 26.29
C GLU A 49 21.80 -0.18 26.64
N GLN A 50 21.09 0.92 26.90
CA GLN A 50 19.64 0.89 27.12
C GLN A 50 18.89 0.36 25.90
N ALA A 51 19.30 0.75 24.68
CA ALA A 51 18.67 0.29 23.46
C ALA A 51 18.86 -1.22 23.25
N ALA A 52 20.09 -1.72 23.46
CA ALA A 52 20.37 -3.15 23.40
C ALA A 52 19.57 -3.94 24.45
N GLY A 53 19.48 -3.42 25.68
CA GLY A 53 18.67 -4.01 26.74
C GLY A 53 17.19 -4.08 26.37
N GLN A 54 16.62 -2.99 25.83
CA GLN A 54 15.22 -2.96 25.40
C GLN A 54 14.94 -3.96 24.26
N VAL A 55 15.85 -4.07 23.28
CA VAL A 55 15.71 -5.06 22.19
C VAL A 55 15.79 -6.49 22.75
N ALA A 56 16.68 -6.76 23.70
CA ALA A 56 16.77 -8.05 24.37
C ALA A 56 15.48 -8.38 25.12
N GLU A 57 14.93 -7.45 25.91
CA GLU A 57 13.65 -7.63 26.61
C GLU A 57 12.47 -7.89 25.64
N GLN A 58 12.41 -7.16 24.52
CA GLN A 58 11.40 -7.37 23.49
C GLN A 58 11.52 -8.77 22.88
N ASN A 59 12.74 -9.19 22.55
CA ASN A 59 13.01 -10.53 22.05
C ASN A 59 12.63 -11.61 23.07
N ASP A 60 12.94 -11.39 24.35
CA ASP A 60 12.62 -12.29 25.46
C ASP A 60 11.11 -12.45 25.63
N ARG A 61 10.33 -11.38 25.53
CA ARG A 61 8.85 -11.46 25.50
C ARG A 61 8.34 -12.22 24.29
N ALA A 62 9.03 -12.14 23.15
CA ALA A 62 8.72 -12.87 21.94
C ALA A 62 9.31 -14.30 21.89
N ARG A 63 10.06 -14.76 22.92
CA ARG A 63 10.73 -16.07 22.94
C ARG A 63 9.76 -17.26 22.99
N SER A 64 8.48 -17.03 23.18
CA SER A 64 7.49 -18.07 23.42
C SER A 64 6.31 -17.92 22.47
N GLY A 65 6.04 -18.96 21.68
CA GLY A 65 4.88 -19.04 20.79
C GLY A 65 5.21 -18.85 19.31
N LEU A 66 4.24 -18.31 18.56
CA LEU A 66 4.37 -18.02 17.13
C LEU A 66 4.86 -16.59 16.91
N SER A 67 5.63 -16.37 15.82
CA SER A 67 5.84 -15.02 15.30
C SER A 67 4.49 -14.35 14.99
N PRO A 68 4.34 -13.02 15.12
CA PRO A 68 3.06 -12.34 14.90
C PRO A 68 2.48 -12.56 13.50
N VAL A 69 3.35 -12.75 12.50
CA VAL A 69 3.00 -13.03 11.11
C VAL A 69 3.93 -14.11 10.56
N HIS A 70 3.37 -15.07 9.85
CA HIS A 70 4.07 -16.04 9.01
C HIS A 70 3.62 -15.89 7.57
N ILE A 71 4.56 -15.95 6.63
CA ILE A 71 4.27 -15.87 5.18
C ILE A 71 4.77 -17.16 4.54
N ILE A 72 3.87 -17.87 3.87
CA ILE A 72 4.15 -19.15 3.20
C ILE A 72 3.81 -19.03 1.71
N ALA A 73 4.66 -19.61 0.85
CA ALA A 73 4.35 -19.76 -0.57
C ALA A 73 3.28 -20.84 -0.75
N GLN A 74 2.25 -20.59 -1.55
CA GLN A 74 1.16 -21.54 -1.81
C GLN A 74 1.68 -22.88 -2.35
N GLU A 75 2.76 -22.85 -3.13
CA GLU A 75 3.39 -23.99 -3.78
C GLU A 75 4.27 -24.80 -2.83
N ALA A 76 4.36 -24.45 -1.54
CA ALA A 76 5.08 -25.21 -0.54
C ALA A 76 4.47 -26.61 -0.39
N SER A 77 5.26 -27.65 -0.67
CA SER A 77 4.85 -29.06 -0.54
C SER A 77 4.74 -29.53 0.91
N ASP A 78 5.47 -28.88 1.82
CA ASP A 78 5.43 -29.10 3.27
C ASP A 78 5.45 -27.74 3.99
N PRO A 79 4.29 -27.08 4.11
CA PRO A 79 4.21 -25.76 4.73
C PRO A 79 4.37 -25.89 6.24
N VAL A 80 5.36 -25.18 6.79
CA VAL A 80 5.72 -25.24 8.21
C VAL A 80 5.62 -23.88 8.89
N LEU A 81 5.17 -23.87 10.15
CA LEU A 81 5.29 -22.73 11.06
C LEU A 81 6.36 -23.04 12.10
N SER A 82 7.33 -22.13 12.24
CA SER A 82 8.31 -22.19 13.32
C SER A 82 7.69 -21.70 14.62
N VAL A 83 7.72 -22.55 15.63
CA VAL A 83 7.24 -22.30 16.99
C VAL A 83 8.44 -22.18 17.92
N ARG A 84 8.40 -21.21 18.83
CA ARG A 84 9.36 -21.17 19.94
C ARG A 84 8.74 -21.80 21.19
N LEU A 85 9.30 -22.93 21.61
CA LEU A 85 8.91 -23.64 22.83
C LEU A 85 9.92 -23.35 23.96
N PRO A 86 9.48 -23.22 25.22
CA PRO A 86 10.36 -23.23 26.38
C PRO A 86 11.11 -24.57 26.52
N GLU A 87 12.20 -24.55 27.28
CA GLU A 87 13.06 -25.72 27.48
C GLU A 87 12.33 -26.94 28.10
N ASN A 88 11.22 -26.72 28.80
CA ASN A 88 10.42 -27.77 29.45
C ASN A 88 9.23 -28.29 28.61
N GLU A 89 9.00 -27.76 27.40
CA GLU A 89 7.93 -28.18 26.50
C GLU A 89 8.50 -28.83 25.23
N SER A 90 8.00 -30.02 24.87
CA SER A 90 8.42 -30.73 23.66
C SER A 90 7.42 -30.63 22.50
N SER A 91 6.22 -30.11 22.74
CA SER A 91 5.19 -29.91 21.71
C SER A 91 4.12 -28.93 22.19
N ALA A 92 3.38 -28.34 21.25
CA ALA A 92 2.27 -27.44 21.50
C ALA A 92 1.05 -27.81 20.63
N GLU A 93 -0.15 -27.53 21.14
CA GLU A 93 -1.38 -27.69 20.35
C GLU A 93 -1.57 -26.48 19.46
N TRP A 94 -2.06 -26.69 18.25
CA TRP A 94 -2.29 -25.63 17.30
C TRP A 94 -3.63 -25.80 16.60
N HIS A 95 -4.18 -24.67 16.17
CA HIS A 95 -5.42 -24.60 15.41
C HIS A 95 -5.33 -23.45 14.43
N CYS A 96 -5.62 -23.69 13.15
CA CYS A 96 -5.68 -22.66 12.13
C CYS A 96 -7.08 -22.57 11.54
N LEU A 97 -7.60 -21.35 11.49
CA LEU A 97 -8.80 -20.94 10.77
C LEU A 97 -8.39 -20.25 9.48
N PHE A 98 -8.74 -20.85 8.35
CA PHE A 98 -8.48 -20.32 7.03
C PHE A 98 -9.54 -19.27 6.63
N GLU A 99 -9.21 -18.48 5.60
CA GLU A 99 -10.04 -17.36 5.17
C GLU A 99 -11.40 -17.81 4.61
N ASP A 100 -11.43 -18.98 3.99
CA ASP A 100 -12.63 -19.63 3.47
C ASP A 100 -13.51 -20.26 4.56
N GLY A 101 -13.10 -20.15 5.83
CA GLY A 101 -13.79 -20.72 6.99
C GLY A 101 -13.46 -22.18 7.26
N THR A 102 -12.57 -22.80 6.48
CA THR A 102 -12.07 -24.14 6.80
C THR A 102 -11.11 -24.10 7.98
N GLU A 103 -11.04 -25.19 8.73
CA GLU A 103 -10.25 -25.28 9.95
C GLU A 103 -9.36 -26.53 9.93
N THR A 104 -8.16 -26.41 10.48
CA THR A 104 -7.31 -27.56 10.78
C THR A 104 -6.68 -27.39 12.17
N SER A 105 -6.39 -28.50 12.83
CA SER A 105 -5.72 -28.50 14.12
C SER A 105 -4.79 -29.68 14.25
N GLY A 106 -3.89 -29.61 15.21
CA GLY A 106 -2.95 -30.68 15.49
C GLY A 106 -2.03 -30.36 16.64
N ARG A 107 -0.92 -31.08 16.68
CA ARG A 107 0.16 -30.88 17.63
C ARG A 107 1.46 -30.67 16.88
N SER A 108 2.33 -29.81 17.40
CA SER A 108 3.64 -29.57 16.80
C SER A 108 4.57 -30.78 16.98
N ASP A 109 5.48 -30.98 16.03
CA ASP A 109 6.63 -31.87 16.18
C ASP A 109 7.82 -31.03 16.65
N GLY A 110 8.07 -31.04 17.97
CA GLY A 110 9.01 -30.10 18.57
C GLY A 110 8.62 -28.66 18.30
N ALA A 111 9.58 -27.89 17.79
CA ALA A 111 9.46 -26.48 17.43
C ALA A 111 8.78 -26.25 16.06
N THR A 112 8.20 -27.27 15.44
CA THR A 112 7.67 -27.18 14.06
C THR A 112 6.20 -27.59 14.01
N VAL A 113 5.37 -26.76 13.39
CA VAL A 113 3.98 -27.10 13.05
C VAL A 113 3.89 -27.37 11.55
N HIS A 114 3.54 -28.60 11.18
CA HIS A 114 3.28 -28.97 9.79
C HIS A 114 1.81 -28.71 9.47
N LEU A 115 1.57 -27.91 8.44
CA LEU A 115 0.23 -27.60 7.96
C LEU A 115 -0.15 -28.51 6.78
N PRO A 116 -1.44 -28.82 6.58
CA PRO A 116 -1.87 -29.62 5.44
C PRO A 116 -1.69 -28.85 4.12
N ALA A 117 -1.02 -29.46 3.15
CA ALA A 117 -0.92 -28.93 1.79
C ALA A 117 -2.03 -29.54 0.88
N PRO A 118 -2.52 -28.81 -0.14
CA PRO A 118 -2.20 -27.41 -0.44
C PRO A 118 -2.94 -26.45 0.49
N LEU A 119 -2.30 -25.33 0.83
CA LEU A 119 -2.95 -24.24 1.55
C LEU A 119 -3.72 -23.33 0.58
N PRO A 120 -4.93 -22.84 0.94
CA PRO A 120 -5.61 -21.81 0.15
C PRO A 120 -4.79 -20.52 0.17
N LEU A 121 -4.89 -19.70 -0.89
CA LEU A 121 -4.36 -18.33 -0.85
C LEU A 121 -5.18 -17.50 0.13
N GLY A 122 -4.53 -16.57 0.84
CA GLY A 122 -5.26 -15.59 1.64
C GLY A 122 -4.61 -15.26 2.98
N TYR A 123 -5.44 -14.66 3.84
CA TYR A 123 -5.10 -14.23 5.19
C TYR A 123 -5.81 -15.13 6.21
N HIS A 124 -5.04 -15.88 6.95
CA HIS A 124 -5.51 -16.91 7.87
C HIS A 124 -5.08 -16.61 9.29
N ARG A 125 -5.69 -17.28 10.26
CA ARG A 125 -5.36 -17.13 11.67
C ARG A 125 -4.92 -18.46 12.23
N CYS A 126 -3.74 -18.50 12.84
CA CYS A 126 -3.26 -19.67 13.56
C CYS A 126 -3.10 -19.35 15.04
N LEU A 127 -3.59 -20.25 15.87
CA LEU A 127 -3.50 -20.23 17.31
C LEU A 127 -2.57 -21.34 17.76
N LEU A 128 -1.74 -21.04 18.73
CA LEU A 128 -0.88 -22.00 19.40
C LEU A 128 -1.21 -21.95 20.90
N ASN A 129 -1.66 -23.09 21.43
CA ASN A 129 -1.96 -23.30 22.84
C ASN A 129 -0.85 -24.11 23.51
N ARG A 130 -0.29 -23.53 24.56
CA ARG A 130 0.82 -24.07 25.33
C ARG A 130 0.46 -24.13 26.80
N GLY A 131 -0.13 -25.25 27.21
CA GLY A 131 -0.50 -25.48 28.61
C GLY A 131 -1.42 -24.39 29.21
N GLY A 132 -2.24 -23.73 28.39
CA GLY A 132 -3.13 -22.64 28.79
C GLY A 132 -2.67 -21.24 28.36
N ASP A 133 -1.45 -21.09 27.86
CA ASP A 133 -0.99 -19.86 27.20
C ASP A 133 -1.35 -19.90 25.70
N LEU A 134 -2.16 -18.94 25.25
CA LEU A 134 -2.66 -18.89 23.89
C LEU A 134 -1.99 -17.74 23.13
N THR A 135 -1.28 -18.08 22.06
CA THR A 135 -0.67 -17.10 21.15
C THR A 135 -1.33 -17.16 19.79
N GLN A 136 -1.60 -16.01 19.20
CA GLN A 136 -2.19 -15.88 17.87
C GLN A 136 -1.15 -15.35 16.89
N SER A 137 -1.22 -15.85 15.66
CA SER A 137 -0.43 -15.40 14.52
C SER A 137 -1.31 -15.25 13.27
N GLU A 138 -0.97 -14.28 12.43
CA GLU A 138 -1.48 -14.23 11.06
C GLU A 138 -0.65 -15.14 10.15
N LEU A 139 -1.32 -16.04 9.44
CA LEU A 139 -0.71 -16.85 8.40
C LEU A 139 -1.15 -16.27 7.04
N ILE A 140 -0.19 -15.78 6.27
CA ILE A 140 -0.42 -15.26 4.92
C ILE A 140 0.10 -16.29 3.92
N VAL A 141 -0.78 -16.78 3.06
CA VAL A 141 -0.40 -17.69 1.98
C VAL A 141 -0.44 -16.93 0.67
N ALA A 142 0.73 -16.77 0.05
CA ALA A 142 0.93 -15.97 -1.15
C ALA A 142 1.44 -16.84 -2.31
N PRO A 143 1.09 -16.54 -3.57
CA PRO A 143 1.62 -17.28 -4.71
C PRO A 143 3.12 -16.96 -4.89
N ALA A 144 3.90 -17.90 -5.42
CA ALA A 144 5.33 -17.68 -5.69
C ALA A 144 5.60 -16.61 -6.76
N SER A 145 4.58 -16.24 -7.55
CA SER A 145 4.68 -15.21 -8.58
C SER A 145 3.41 -14.36 -8.68
N CYS A 146 3.59 -13.11 -9.08
CA CYS A 146 2.47 -12.21 -9.35
C CYS A 146 1.68 -12.66 -10.60
N HIS A 147 0.38 -12.36 -10.60
CA HIS A 147 -0.43 -12.54 -11.81
C HIS A 147 0.10 -11.66 -12.95
N LEU A 148 0.16 -12.25 -14.15
CA LEU A 148 0.38 -11.54 -15.41
C LEU A 148 -0.74 -11.88 -16.39
N PRO A 149 -1.41 -10.87 -17.00
CA PRO A 149 -2.30 -11.09 -18.12
C PRO A 149 -1.59 -11.80 -19.28
N ASP A 150 -2.31 -12.56 -20.09
CA ASP A 150 -1.72 -13.37 -21.18
C ASP A 150 -0.90 -12.53 -22.18
N ALA A 151 -1.34 -11.29 -22.45
CA ALA A 151 -0.63 -10.35 -23.31
C ALA A 151 0.74 -9.92 -22.75
N LEU A 152 0.98 -10.07 -21.45
CA LEU A 152 2.21 -9.64 -20.76
C LEU A 152 3.07 -10.82 -20.28
N ARG A 153 2.69 -12.06 -20.60
CA ARG A 153 3.50 -13.24 -20.26
C ARG A 153 4.85 -13.23 -20.98
N PRO A 154 5.88 -13.88 -20.42
CA PRO A 154 7.17 -14.05 -21.11
C PRO A 154 6.98 -14.59 -22.54
N GLY A 155 7.62 -13.94 -23.51
CA GLY A 155 7.51 -14.27 -24.94
C GLY A 155 6.42 -13.51 -25.69
N ALA A 156 5.45 -12.90 -25.00
CA ALA A 156 4.49 -12.01 -25.64
C ALA A 156 5.15 -10.69 -26.09
N ARG A 157 4.63 -10.11 -27.17
CA ARG A 157 5.02 -8.77 -27.64
C ARG A 157 3.84 -7.84 -27.54
N SER A 158 3.89 -6.93 -26.58
CA SER A 158 2.85 -5.93 -26.34
C SER A 158 3.44 -4.55 -26.22
N TRP A 159 2.58 -3.56 -26.45
CA TRP A 159 2.89 -2.15 -26.27
C TRP A 159 1.77 -1.50 -25.46
N GLY A 160 2.07 -0.37 -24.84
CA GLY A 160 1.11 0.44 -24.11
C GLY A 160 1.45 1.92 -24.20
N LEU A 161 0.57 2.76 -23.68
CA LEU A 161 0.82 4.19 -23.57
C LEU A 161 1.13 4.55 -22.12
N ALA A 162 2.00 5.52 -21.91
CA ALA A 162 2.18 6.17 -20.62
C ALA A 162 1.71 7.62 -20.73
N ALA A 163 0.83 8.04 -19.83
CA ALA A 163 0.30 9.40 -19.81
C ALA A 163 0.29 9.95 -18.38
N GLN A 164 0.58 11.24 -18.25
CA GLN A 164 0.26 11.99 -17.05
C GLN A 164 -1.22 12.38 -17.15
N LEU A 165 -2.10 11.73 -16.40
CA LEU A 165 -3.55 11.84 -16.56
C LEU A 165 -4.01 13.30 -16.46
N TYR A 166 -3.49 14.02 -15.47
CA TYR A 166 -3.81 15.44 -15.27
C TYR A 166 -3.51 16.31 -16.48
N GLY A 167 -2.55 15.90 -17.33
CA GLY A 167 -2.14 16.62 -18.53
C GLY A 167 -2.90 16.24 -19.81
N LEU A 168 -3.82 15.27 -19.75
CA LEU A 168 -4.69 14.99 -20.90
C LEU A 168 -5.61 16.19 -21.16
N ARG A 169 -5.85 16.46 -22.45
CA ARG A 169 -6.77 17.51 -22.91
C ARG A 169 -7.84 16.89 -23.78
N SER A 170 -9.08 17.32 -23.61
CA SER A 170 -10.21 16.92 -24.44
C SER A 170 -11.22 18.05 -24.60
N GLY A 171 -12.12 17.93 -25.57
CA GLY A 171 -13.22 18.89 -25.73
C GLY A 171 -14.26 18.86 -24.60
N ARG A 172 -14.06 18.02 -23.57
CA ARG A 172 -14.96 17.83 -22.44
C ARG A 172 -14.28 18.08 -21.09
N ASP A 173 -12.96 18.26 -21.08
CA ASP A 173 -12.21 18.47 -19.84
C ASP A 173 -12.57 19.79 -19.17
N TRP A 174 -12.31 19.88 -17.86
CA TRP A 174 -12.56 21.08 -17.07
C TRP A 174 -11.24 21.72 -16.63
N GLY A 175 -10.28 21.83 -17.55
CA GLY A 175 -8.94 22.37 -17.33
C GLY A 175 -7.90 21.33 -16.88
N MET A 176 -8.28 20.06 -16.79
CA MET A 176 -7.45 18.94 -16.34
C MET A 176 -8.05 17.63 -16.82
N GLY A 177 -7.21 16.69 -17.26
CA GLY A 177 -7.64 15.36 -17.64
C GLY A 177 -8.18 14.55 -16.45
N ASP A 178 -9.29 13.85 -16.66
CA ASP A 178 -10.04 13.15 -15.61
C ASP A 178 -10.39 11.69 -15.97
N PHE A 179 -11.18 11.01 -15.13
CA PHE A 179 -11.52 9.59 -15.34
C PHE A 179 -12.30 9.34 -16.65
N GLY A 180 -13.06 10.33 -17.12
CA GLY A 180 -13.71 10.28 -18.43
C GLY A 180 -12.67 10.25 -19.54
N ASP A 181 -11.69 11.16 -19.48
CA ASP A 181 -10.58 11.22 -20.44
C ASP A 181 -9.71 9.95 -20.43
N LEU A 182 -9.47 9.38 -19.25
CA LEU A 182 -8.77 8.10 -19.11
C LEU A 182 -9.53 6.98 -19.83
N GLY A 183 -10.86 6.91 -19.65
CA GLY A 183 -11.72 5.94 -20.34
C GLY A 183 -11.66 6.11 -21.86
N TRP A 184 -11.71 7.35 -22.36
CA TRP A 184 -11.57 7.64 -23.79
C TRP A 184 -10.20 7.24 -24.34
N LEU A 185 -9.12 7.58 -23.65
CA LEU A 185 -7.75 7.21 -24.04
C LEU A 185 -7.60 5.69 -24.09
N ALA A 186 -8.08 4.97 -23.07
CA ALA A 186 -8.03 3.52 -23.02
C ALA A 186 -8.82 2.88 -24.17
N ALA A 187 -10.03 3.37 -24.45
CA ALA A 187 -10.85 2.86 -25.57
C ALA A 187 -10.19 3.14 -26.93
N ALA A 188 -9.58 4.31 -27.12
CA ALA A 188 -8.88 4.66 -28.35
C ALA A 188 -7.63 3.80 -28.56
N ALA A 189 -6.80 3.64 -27.52
CA ALA A 189 -5.59 2.82 -27.56
C ALA A 189 -5.92 1.33 -27.74
N GLY A 190 -6.98 0.85 -27.10
CA GLY A 190 -7.47 -0.54 -27.23
C GLY A 190 -7.86 -0.88 -28.68
N ARG A 191 -8.47 0.06 -29.43
CA ARG A 191 -8.72 -0.12 -30.88
C ARG A 191 -7.43 -0.31 -31.70
N LEU A 192 -6.31 0.20 -31.21
CA LEU A 192 -4.98 0.01 -31.78
C LEU A 192 -4.23 -1.19 -31.19
N ARG A 193 -4.88 -1.99 -30.34
CA ARG A 193 -4.34 -3.16 -29.63
C ARG A 193 -3.23 -2.82 -28.62
N ALA A 194 -3.27 -1.62 -28.02
CA ALA A 194 -2.49 -1.36 -26.82
C ALA A 194 -2.92 -2.31 -25.70
N ALA A 195 -1.97 -2.93 -25.01
CA ALA A 195 -2.22 -3.85 -23.90
C ALA A 195 -2.42 -3.13 -22.56
N THR A 196 -1.81 -1.94 -22.40
CA THR A 196 -1.82 -1.21 -21.13
C THR A 196 -1.87 0.30 -21.34
N ILE A 197 -2.41 1.00 -20.34
CA ILE A 197 -2.25 2.44 -20.13
C ILE A 197 -1.60 2.62 -18.76
N GLY A 198 -0.36 3.12 -18.75
CA GLY A 198 0.34 3.55 -17.55
C GLY A 198 -0.02 5.00 -17.22
N ILE A 199 -0.32 5.27 -15.96
CA ILE A 199 -0.67 6.61 -15.46
C ILE A 199 0.14 6.98 -14.24
N ASN A 200 0.14 8.26 -13.89
CA ASN A 200 0.67 8.73 -12.60
C ASN A 200 -0.15 8.21 -11.41
N PRO A 201 0.42 8.25 -10.18
CA PRO A 201 -0.34 7.95 -8.98
C PRO A 201 -1.59 8.85 -8.87
N LEU A 202 -2.73 8.24 -8.54
CA LEU A 202 -4.03 8.93 -8.40
C LEU A 202 -4.44 9.13 -6.93
N HIS A 203 -3.49 9.00 -6.03
CA HIS A 203 -3.66 9.08 -4.59
C HIS A 203 -4.30 10.38 -4.14
N ALA A 204 -5.07 10.33 -3.06
CA ALA A 204 -5.65 11.50 -2.43
C ALA A 204 -4.57 12.50 -2.03
N LEU A 205 -4.71 13.71 -2.55
CA LEU A 205 -3.86 14.86 -2.22
C LEU A 205 -4.54 15.70 -1.13
N PHE A 206 -4.27 16.99 -1.09
CA PHE A 206 -4.78 17.89 -0.05
C PHE A 206 -6.03 18.61 -0.56
N ALA A 207 -7.21 18.09 -0.22
CA ALA A 207 -8.47 18.63 -0.71
C ALA A 207 -8.67 20.12 -0.37
N ALA A 208 -8.14 20.60 0.76
CA ALA A 208 -8.22 22.00 1.17
C ALA A 208 -7.11 22.91 0.59
N GLU A 209 -6.04 22.32 0.04
CA GLU A 209 -4.89 23.06 -0.53
C GLU A 209 -4.53 22.51 -1.92
N PRO A 210 -5.29 22.86 -2.98
CA PRO A 210 -5.07 22.33 -4.32
C PRO A 210 -3.71 22.68 -4.94
N ARG A 211 -2.93 23.59 -4.34
CA ARG A 211 -1.56 23.88 -4.78
C ARG A 211 -0.57 22.76 -4.42
N HIS A 212 -0.93 21.85 -3.51
CA HIS A 212 -0.16 20.65 -3.23
C HIS A 212 -0.53 19.53 -4.21
N PHE A 213 -0.10 19.67 -5.46
CA PHE A 213 -0.53 18.82 -6.58
C PHE A 213 0.48 17.74 -7.00
N SER A 214 1.61 17.57 -6.30
CA SER A 214 2.58 16.51 -6.62
C SER A 214 1.97 15.11 -6.40
N PRO A 215 1.86 14.25 -7.44
CA PRO A 215 1.34 12.89 -7.28
C PRO A 215 2.19 12.01 -6.33
N TYR A 216 3.43 12.40 -6.07
CA TYR A 216 4.41 11.66 -5.27
C TYR A 216 4.53 12.15 -3.83
N SER A 217 3.71 13.14 -3.43
CA SER A 217 3.60 13.60 -2.05
C SER A 217 2.13 13.59 -1.59
N PRO A 218 1.43 12.44 -1.67
CA PRO A 218 0.01 12.38 -1.35
C PRO A 218 -0.25 12.46 0.16
N SER A 219 -1.45 12.89 0.52
CA SER A 219 -1.93 12.80 1.90
C SER A 219 -2.26 11.36 2.29
N SER A 220 -2.75 10.55 1.34
CA SER A 220 -3.01 9.13 1.55
C SER A 220 -2.82 8.30 0.29
N ARG A 221 -2.14 7.16 0.41
CA ARG A 221 -2.01 6.17 -0.68
C ARG A 221 -3.21 5.25 -0.82
N ALA A 222 -4.14 5.26 0.15
CA ALA A 222 -5.32 4.38 0.18
C ALA A 222 -6.57 4.97 -0.50
N TRP A 223 -6.63 6.30 -0.63
CA TRP A 223 -7.78 7.01 -1.21
C TRP A 223 -7.42 7.68 -2.53
N LEU A 224 -8.41 8.10 -3.31
CA LEU A 224 -8.24 8.73 -4.63
C LEU A 224 -8.39 10.26 -4.58
N ASN A 225 -7.70 10.96 -5.47
CA ASN A 225 -7.87 12.40 -5.66
C ASN A 225 -9.17 12.73 -6.40
N TRP A 226 -10.08 13.44 -5.71
CA TRP A 226 -11.39 13.82 -6.22
C TRP A 226 -11.36 14.73 -7.47
N LEU A 227 -10.25 15.41 -7.75
CA LEU A 227 -10.13 16.26 -8.95
C LEU A 227 -10.24 15.47 -10.27
N TYR A 228 -9.96 14.16 -10.25
CA TYR A 228 -10.11 13.28 -11.40
C TYR A 228 -11.56 12.82 -11.65
N ILE A 229 -12.55 13.25 -10.84
CA ILE A 229 -13.96 12.91 -11.13
C ILE A 229 -14.41 13.62 -12.40
N ASP A 230 -14.90 12.86 -13.39
CA ASP A 230 -15.67 13.39 -14.52
C ASP A 230 -17.04 13.84 -14.01
N ILE A 231 -17.22 15.15 -13.90
CA ILE A 231 -18.46 15.76 -13.41
C ILE A 231 -19.66 15.41 -14.30
N THR A 232 -19.43 15.33 -15.61
CA THR A 232 -20.50 15.09 -16.59
C THR A 232 -21.04 13.67 -16.53
N ALA A 233 -20.25 12.74 -15.99
CA ALA A 233 -20.63 11.35 -15.77
C ALA A 233 -21.28 11.10 -14.40
N VAL A 234 -21.31 12.07 -13.48
CA VAL A 234 -21.93 11.89 -12.16
C VAL A 234 -23.46 11.85 -12.31
N PRO A 235 -24.14 10.77 -11.84
CA PRO A 235 -25.60 10.68 -11.91
C PRO A 235 -26.28 11.89 -11.26
N GLY A 236 -27.25 12.50 -11.94
CA GLY A 236 -27.94 13.70 -11.49
C GLY A 236 -27.44 15.00 -12.15
N PHE A 237 -26.23 15.01 -12.74
CA PHE A 237 -25.69 16.21 -13.40
C PHE A 237 -26.46 16.54 -14.69
N ALA A 238 -26.77 15.54 -15.52
CA ALA A 238 -27.48 15.75 -16.78
C ALA A 238 -28.94 16.20 -16.56
N GLU A 239 -29.55 15.82 -15.43
CA GLU A 239 -30.97 16.02 -15.14
C GLU A 239 -31.27 17.27 -14.30
N ASP A 240 -30.26 17.98 -13.82
CA ASP A 240 -30.44 19.15 -12.95
C ASP A 240 -29.85 20.43 -13.55
N SER A 241 -30.73 21.26 -14.12
CA SER A 241 -30.35 22.54 -14.70
C SER A 241 -29.76 23.51 -13.67
N ALA A 242 -30.15 23.42 -12.39
CA ALA A 242 -29.59 24.24 -11.33
C ALA A 242 -28.11 23.90 -11.05
N THR A 243 -27.78 22.61 -10.99
CA THR A 243 -26.39 22.14 -10.88
C THR A 243 -25.59 22.47 -12.14
N GLN A 244 -26.16 22.30 -13.33
CA GLN A 244 -25.49 22.66 -14.59
C GLN A 244 -25.20 24.17 -14.66
N ALA A 245 -26.07 25.01 -14.11
CA ALA A 245 -25.85 26.45 -14.08
C ALA A 245 -24.64 26.87 -13.23
N LEU A 246 -24.17 26.01 -12.30
CA LEU A 246 -22.90 26.22 -11.58
C LEU A 246 -21.68 26.01 -12.48
N ALA A 247 -21.83 25.21 -13.53
CA ALA A 247 -20.80 24.83 -14.50
C ALA A 247 -20.81 25.74 -15.73
N THR A 248 -20.52 27.02 -15.54
CA THR A 248 -20.58 27.99 -16.65
C THR A 248 -19.43 27.82 -17.65
N ALA A 249 -19.71 28.04 -18.94
CA ALA A 249 -18.75 27.79 -20.02
C ALA A 249 -17.50 28.70 -19.96
N ALA A 250 -17.64 29.95 -19.51
CA ALA A 250 -16.53 30.90 -19.51
C ALA A 250 -15.41 30.55 -18.51
N PRO A 251 -15.71 30.25 -17.22
CA PRO A 251 -14.71 29.73 -16.29
C PRO A 251 -14.07 28.41 -16.71
N ILE A 252 -14.84 27.47 -17.28
CA ILE A 252 -14.29 26.22 -17.83
C ILE A 252 -13.32 26.53 -18.97
N ALA A 253 -13.72 27.36 -19.93
CA ALA A 253 -12.87 27.75 -21.05
C ALA A 253 -11.58 28.45 -20.58
N ALA A 254 -11.67 29.30 -19.56
CA ALA A 254 -10.50 29.96 -18.96
C ALA A 254 -9.52 28.94 -18.35
N ALA A 255 -10.02 27.94 -17.62
CA ALA A 255 -9.18 26.86 -17.06
C ALA A 255 -8.56 25.96 -18.15
N CYS A 256 -9.23 25.79 -19.28
CA CYS A 256 -8.72 25.01 -20.42
C CYS A 256 -7.73 25.76 -21.30
N ALA A 257 -7.73 27.10 -21.27
CA ALA A 257 -6.93 27.93 -22.17
C ALA A 257 -5.43 27.97 -21.80
N GLY A 258 -5.08 27.64 -20.55
CA GLY A 258 -3.70 27.66 -20.06
C GLY A 258 -2.85 26.49 -20.58
N GLU A 259 -1.57 26.75 -20.80
CA GLU A 259 -0.58 25.70 -21.11
C GLU A 259 -0.45 24.70 -19.95
N PHE A 260 -0.45 25.20 -18.71
CA PHE A 260 -0.35 24.41 -17.49
C PHE A 260 -1.72 24.20 -16.84
N VAL A 261 -1.85 23.11 -16.09
CA VAL A 261 -3.04 22.82 -15.29
C VAL A 261 -3.10 23.78 -14.09
N ASP A 262 -4.19 24.55 -13.99
CA ASP A 262 -4.48 25.39 -12.83
C ASP A 262 -5.32 24.60 -11.81
N TYR A 263 -4.65 23.85 -10.93
CA TYR A 263 -5.31 23.02 -9.92
C TYR A 263 -6.29 23.79 -9.01
N PRO A 264 -5.94 24.98 -8.48
CA PRO A 264 -6.90 25.82 -7.76
C PRO A 264 -8.15 26.17 -8.58
N ALA A 265 -8.01 26.55 -9.85
CA ALA A 265 -9.15 26.86 -10.70
C ALA A 265 -10.03 25.62 -10.96
N VAL A 266 -9.43 24.48 -11.31
CA VAL A 266 -10.14 23.20 -11.49
C VAL A 266 -10.90 22.82 -10.23
N ALA A 267 -10.27 22.96 -9.05
CA ALA A 267 -10.92 22.68 -7.78
C ALA A 267 -12.11 23.62 -7.51
N ALA A 268 -11.96 24.91 -7.82
CA ALA A 268 -13.03 25.90 -7.67
C ALA A 268 -14.21 25.65 -8.63
N LEU A 269 -13.95 25.09 -9.82
CA LEU A 269 -14.98 24.68 -10.77
C LEU A 269 -15.73 23.42 -10.30
N LYS A 270 -14.99 22.36 -9.93
CA LYS A 270 -15.59 21.05 -9.66
C LYS A 270 -16.30 20.98 -8.30
N ARG A 271 -15.79 21.66 -7.26
CA ARG A 271 -16.30 21.52 -5.88
C ARG A 271 -17.77 21.92 -5.71
N PRO A 272 -18.22 23.13 -6.12
CA PRO A 272 -19.60 23.54 -5.90
C PRO A 272 -20.60 22.60 -6.60
N VAL A 273 -20.22 22.08 -7.76
CA VAL A 273 -21.02 21.13 -8.54
C VAL A 273 -21.13 19.79 -7.81
N LEU A 274 -20.01 19.23 -7.34
CA LEU A 274 -20.01 17.98 -6.57
C LEU A 274 -20.81 18.10 -5.27
N GLU A 275 -20.71 19.24 -4.56
CA GLU A 275 -21.50 19.49 -3.35
C GLU A 275 -23.00 19.58 -3.64
N ALA A 276 -23.40 20.20 -4.76
CA ALA A 276 -24.80 20.25 -5.18
C ALA A 276 -25.33 18.85 -5.54
N LEU A 277 -24.55 18.08 -6.30
CA LEU A 277 -24.86 16.68 -6.65
C LEU A 277 -24.98 15.80 -5.41
N PHE A 278 -24.08 15.96 -4.45
CA PHE A 278 -24.12 15.21 -3.19
C PHE A 278 -25.39 15.51 -2.39
N ARG A 279 -25.77 16.79 -2.24
CA ARG A 279 -27.04 17.17 -1.57
C ARG A 279 -28.25 16.51 -2.23
N ARG A 280 -28.27 16.45 -3.57
CA ARG A 280 -29.35 15.79 -4.32
C ARG A 280 -29.35 14.28 -4.12
N PHE A 281 -28.17 13.66 -4.12
CA PHE A 281 -28.00 12.22 -3.90
C PHE A 281 -28.60 11.81 -2.55
N GLN A 282 -28.28 12.55 -1.48
CA GLN A 282 -28.80 12.27 -0.12
C GLN A 282 -30.34 12.31 -0.04
N VAL A 283 -30.99 13.21 -0.78
CA VAL A 283 -32.46 13.31 -0.80
C VAL A 283 -33.11 12.14 -1.54
N ARG A 284 -32.42 11.47 -2.48
CA ARG A 284 -32.97 10.32 -3.22
C ARG A 284 -32.87 8.99 -2.47
N GLU A 285 -31.94 8.88 -1.52
CA GLU A 285 -31.77 7.69 -0.67
C GLU A 285 -32.61 7.73 0.61
N SER A 286 -33.35 8.84 0.84
CA SER A 286 -34.32 8.99 1.93
C SER A 286 -35.73 8.68 1.45
#